data_AF-A0A9E2BZE1-F1
#
_entry.id   AF-A0A9E2BZE1-F1
#
_cell.length_a   1.000
_cell.length_b   1.000
_cell.length_c   1.000
_cell.angle_alpha   90.00
_cell.angle_beta   90.00
_cell.angle_gamma   90.00
#
_symmetry.space_group_name_H-M   'P 1'
#
loop_
_entity.id
_entity.type
_entity.pdbx_description
1 polymer ?
#
loop_
_entity_poly.entity_id
_entity_poly.type
_entity_poly.pdbx_seq_one_letter_code
_entity_poly.pdbx_strand_id
1 'polypeptide(L)'
;MKDKNLKVFRFAPLFFMVAKNSLLSSTIHHIYKIVIDKRHFGIHKYLDFIEKNDFLFTRAENQDIKELVADDRLKLIELKPLLDNVKKLRHNYHAHLNDKAVHEVAKLSNTYPLDRSSVIQLESSIHDIFNRYSQYFDGQSFALNSWSVDDFYRVNNLINEKLGTVNH
;
A
#
# COMPACT_ATOMS: atom_id res chain seq x y z
N MET A 1 -2.56 3.59 -51.80
CA MET A 1 -2.16 2.61 -50.76
C MET A 1 -1.84 3.30 -49.42
N LYS A 2 -2.67 4.28 -49.03
CA LYS A 2 -2.72 4.93 -47.71
C LYS A 2 -4.16 4.67 -47.24
N ASP A 3 -4.36 4.13 -46.03
CA ASP A 3 -5.66 4.01 -45.29
C ASP A 3 -6.00 2.63 -44.72
N LYS A 4 -5.23 1.57 -44.98
CA LYS A 4 -5.45 0.29 -44.26
C LYS A 4 -4.82 0.24 -42.87
N ASN A 5 -3.81 1.08 -42.59
CA ASN A 5 -3.11 1.11 -41.30
C ASN A 5 -3.71 2.11 -40.29
N LEU A 6 -4.61 3.00 -40.71
CA LEU A 6 -5.22 4.01 -39.82
C LEU A 6 -6.35 3.43 -38.94
N LYS A 7 -6.97 2.31 -39.34
CA LYS A 7 -7.98 1.62 -38.51
C LYS A 7 -7.37 0.88 -37.30
N VAL A 8 -6.09 0.51 -37.38
CA VAL A 8 -5.35 -0.16 -36.28
C VAL A 8 -4.99 0.81 -35.15
N PHE A 9 -5.04 2.13 -35.39
CA PHE A 9 -4.57 3.15 -34.45
C PHE A 9 -5.63 3.73 -33.49
N ARG A 10 -6.89 3.28 -33.54
CA ARG A 10 -7.92 3.73 -32.59
C ARG A 10 -8.04 2.88 -31.33
N PHE A 11 -7.38 1.73 -31.28
CA PHE A 11 -7.38 0.84 -30.10
C PHE A 11 -6.35 1.22 -29.05
N ALA A 12 -5.20 1.77 -29.45
CA ALA A 12 -4.13 2.10 -28.50
C ALA A 12 -4.59 3.06 -27.37
N PRO A 13 -5.30 4.18 -27.65
CA PRO A 13 -5.78 5.05 -26.59
C PRO A 13 -6.76 4.36 -25.63
N LEU A 14 -7.65 3.53 -26.16
CA LEU A 14 -8.61 2.75 -25.37
C LEU A 14 -7.90 1.73 -24.49
N PHE A 15 -6.92 1.00 -25.04
CA PHE A 15 -6.09 0.04 -24.32
C PHE A 15 -5.34 0.71 -23.17
N PHE A 16 -4.64 1.82 -23.43
CA PHE A 16 -3.90 2.54 -22.39
C PHE A 16 -4.83 3.13 -21.32
N MET A 17 -6.02 3.59 -21.70
CA MET A 17 -7.02 4.06 -20.74
C MET A 17 -7.51 2.94 -19.83
N VAL A 18 -7.86 1.78 -20.39
CA VAL A 18 -8.28 0.60 -19.62
C VAL A 18 -7.15 0.14 -18.70
N ALA A 19 -5.93 -0.01 -19.22
CA ALA A 19 -4.76 -0.42 -18.44
C ALA A 19 -4.48 0.56 -17.29
N LYS A 20 -4.51 1.87 -17.55
CA LYS A 20 -4.36 2.92 -16.53
C LYS A 20 -5.42 2.81 -15.44
N ASN A 21 -6.69 2.61 -15.83
CA ASN A 21 -7.79 2.51 -14.87
C ASN A 21 -7.69 1.23 -14.03
N SER A 22 -7.30 0.10 -14.64
CA SER A 22 -7.06 -1.16 -13.93
C SER A 22 -5.92 -1.04 -12.92
N LEU A 23 -4.80 -0.42 -13.32
CA LEU A 23 -3.67 -0.17 -12.42
C LEU A 23 -4.08 0.73 -11.25
N LEU A 24 -4.75 1.85 -11.54
CA LEU A 24 -5.23 2.77 -10.50
C LEU A 24 -6.20 2.08 -9.52
N SER A 25 -7.14 1.29 -10.03
CA SER A 25 -8.07 0.52 -9.19
C SER A 25 -7.33 -0.47 -8.30
N SER A 26 -6.34 -1.19 -8.86
CA SER A 26 -5.51 -2.11 -8.08
C SER A 26 -4.71 -1.39 -6.99
N THR A 27 -4.09 -0.25 -7.31
CA THR A 27 -3.34 0.57 -6.35
C THR A 27 -4.24 1.07 -5.22
N ILE A 28 -5.41 1.62 -5.54
CA ILE A 28 -6.40 2.08 -4.55
C ILE A 28 -6.80 0.93 -3.62
N HIS A 29 -7.04 -0.26 -4.19
CA HIS A 29 -7.42 -1.44 -3.41
C HIS A 29 -6.29 -1.93 -2.49
N HIS A 30 -5.04 -1.97 -2.98
CA HIS A 30 -3.90 -2.38 -2.17
C HIS A 30 -3.62 -1.37 -1.04
N ILE A 31 -3.62 -0.08 -1.32
CA ILE A 31 -3.47 0.96 -0.29
C ILE A 31 -4.56 0.81 0.76
N TYR A 32 -5.82 0.64 0.33
CA TYR A 32 -6.92 0.46 1.27
C TYR A 32 -6.71 -0.77 2.17
N LYS A 33 -6.28 -1.91 1.60
CA LYS A 33 -6.05 -3.14 2.38
C LYS A 33 -4.86 -3.04 3.32
N ILE A 34 -3.74 -2.48 2.86
CA ILE A 34 -2.49 -2.42 3.62
C ILE A 34 -2.55 -1.34 4.71
N VAL A 35 -3.14 -0.18 4.40
CA VAL A 35 -3.04 1.00 5.27
C VAL A 35 -4.33 1.26 6.03
N ILE A 36 -5.49 1.13 5.37
CA ILE A 36 -6.77 1.65 5.89
C ILE A 36 -7.58 0.57 6.62
N ASP A 37 -7.66 -0.65 6.08
CA ASP A 37 -8.50 -1.72 6.62
C ASP A 37 -7.81 -2.41 7.81
N LYS A 38 -8.16 -1.98 9.02
CA LYS A 38 -7.69 -2.57 10.28
C LYS A 38 -8.09 -4.04 10.48
N ARG A 39 -9.02 -4.58 9.68
CA ARG A 39 -9.42 -6.01 9.78
C ARG A 39 -8.40 -6.92 9.12
N HIS A 40 -7.65 -6.44 8.13
CA HIS A 40 -6.63 -7.21 7.43
C HIS A 40 -5.26 -7.07 8.09
N PHE A 41 -4.32 -7.94 7.72
CA PHE A 41 -2.91 -7.84 8.11
C PHE A 41 -2.27 -6.66 7.37
N GLY A 42 -2.48 -5.46 7.91
CA GLY A 42 -1.96 -4.21 7.38
C GLY A 42 -0.94 -3.55 8.31
N ILE A 43 -0.45 -2.38 7.91
CA ILE A 43 0.59 -1.62 8.60
C ILE A 43 0.27 -1.35 10.08
N HIS A 44 -1.00 -1.13 10.41
CA HIS A 44 -1.42 -0.93 11.79
C HIS A 44 -1.22 -2.17 12.65
N LYS A 45 -1.61 -3.36 12.16
CA LYS A 45 -1.37 -4.62 12.87
C LYS A 45 0.11 -4.96 12.95
N TYR A 46 0.88 -4.60 11.92
CA TYR A 46 2.33 -4.73 11.93
C TYR A 46 2.97 -3.89 13.05
N LEU A 47 2.61 -2.62 13.15
CA LEU A 47 3.07 -1.74 14.24
C LEU A 47 2.61 -2.24 15.62
N ASP A 48 1.36 -2.72 15.73
CA ASP A 48 0.87 -3.34 16.97
C ASP A 48 1.69 -4.60 17.35
N PHE A 49 2.12 -5.38 16.36
CA PHE A 49 2.98 -6.54 16.58
C PHE A 49 4.37 -6.11 17.06
N ILE A 50 4.98 -5.12 16.41
CA ILE A 50 6.28 -4.59 16.80
C ILE A 50 6.25 -4.07 18.23
N GLU A 51 5.27 -3.25 18.56
CA GLU A 51 5.12 -2.64 19.88
C GLU A 51 4.96 -3.68 21.01
N LYS A 52 4.23 -4.77 20.73
CA LYS A 52 4.02 -5.86 21.69
C LYS A 52 5.21 -6.81 21.81
N ASN A 53 6.06 -6.86 20.80
CA ASN A 53 7.21 -7.77 20.74
C ASN A 53 8.52 -6.99 20.59
N ASP A 54 8.62 -5.84 21.26
CA ASP A 54 9.79 -4.95 21.24
C ASP A 54 11.10 -5.71 21.52
N PHE A 55 11.06 -6.69 22.42
CA PHE A 55 12.18 -7.56 22.77
C PHE A 55 12.78 -8.35 21.59
N LEU A 56 12.04 -8.53 20.48
CA LEU A 56 12.54 -9.21 19.27
C LEU A 56 13.46 -8.33 18.42
N PHE A 57 13.43 -7.01 18.61
CA PHE A 57 14.12 -6.03 17.76
C PHE A 57 15.46 -5.62 18.38
N THR A 58 16.29 -6.61 18.70
CA THR A 58 17.51 -6.43 19.51
C THR A 58 18.58 -5.56 18.86
N ARG A 59 18.51 -5.32 17.54
CA ARG A 59 19.49 -4.51 16.79
C ARG A 59 19.14 -3.02 16.74
N ALA A 60 18.11 -2.59 17.47
CA ALA A 60 17.79 -1.18 17.61
C ALA A 60 18.86 -0.39 18.40
N GLU A 61 19.84 -1.09 19.01
CA GLU A 61 21.07 -0.72 19.74
C GLU A 61 21.02 0.44 20.75
N ASN A 62 20.20 1.47 20.55
CA ASN A 62 19.94 2.58 21.48
C ASN A 62 18.56 3.24 21.27
N GLN A 63 17.68 2.70 20.44
CA GLN A 63 16.37 3.28 20.17
C GLN A 63 15.26 2.58 20.95
N ASP A 64 14.36 3.35 21.55
CA ASP A 64 13.13 2.82 22.12
C ASP A 64 12.14 2.49 20.99
N ILE A 65 11.89 1.18 20.79
CA ILE A 65 10.95 0.68 19.79
C ILE A 65 9.56 1.29 19.95
N LYS A 66 9.11 1.56 21.18
CA LYS A 66 7.78 2.12 21.42
C LYS A 66 7.70 3.58 20.98
N GLU A 67 8.75 4.35 21.24
CA GLU A 67 8.85 5.74 20.75
C GLU A 67 8.87 5.78 19.21
N LEU A 68 9.64 4.90 18.58
CA LEU A 68 9.67 4.81 17.11
C LEU A 68 8.31 4.42 16.51
N VAL A 69 7.60 3.47 17.14
CA VAL A 69 6.27 3.08 16.70
C VAL A 69 5.30 4.26 16.86
N ALA A 70 5.40 5.04 17.93
CA ALA A 70 4.59 6.24 18.12
C ALA A 70 4.85 7.27 17.01
N ASP A 71 6.11 7.52 16.67
CA ASP A 71 6.49 8.42 15.56
C ASP A 71 5.96 7.94 14.22
N ASP A 72 6.05 6.64 13.94
CA ASP A 72 5.55 6.07 12.70
C ASP A 72 4.02 6.13 12.61
N ARG A 73 3.30 6.00 13.72
CA ARG A 73 1.85 6.25 13.77
C ARG A 73 1.52 7.71 13.48
N LEU A 74 2.31 8.66 13.95
CA LEU A 74 2.13 10.09 13.65
C LEU A 74 2.28 10.36 12.14
N LYS A 75 3.30 9.79 11.49
CA LYS A 75 3.47 9.89 10.02
C LYS A 75 2.25 9.35 9.27
N LEU A 76 1.69 8.22 9.70
CA LEU A 76 0.49 7.66 9.09
C LEU A 76 -0.75 8.56 9.31
N ILE A 77 -0.82 9.30 10.42
CA ILE A 77 -1.89 10.28 10.68
C ILE A 77 -1.76 11.48 9.76
N GLU A 78 -0.55 11.96 9.48
CA GLU A 78 -0.31 13.06 8.53
C GLU A 78 -0.80 12.72 7.11
N LEU A 79 -0.77 11.43 6.74
CA LEU A 79 -1.26 10.92 5.47
C LEU A 79 -2.78 10.73 5.42
N LYS A 80 -3.50 11.00 6.52
CA LYS A 80 -4.96 10.83 6.60
C LYS A 80 -5.76 11.51 5.48
N PRO A 81 -5.45 12.75 5.04
CA PRO A 81 -6.18 13.39 3.93
C PRO A 81 -6.11 12.58 2.62
N LEU A 82 -4.94 12.00 2.32
CA LEU A 82 -4.75 11.12 1.17
C LEU A 82 -5.55 9.82 1.34
N LEU A 83 -5.47 9.20 2.51
CA LEU A 83 -6.15 7.94 2.81
C LEU A 83 -7.68 8.10 2.78
N ASP A 84 -8.21 9.25 3.19
CA ASP A 84 -9.63 9.57 3.08
C ASP A 84 -10.07 9.66 1.60
N ASN A 85 -9.25 10.24 0.73
CA ASN A 85 -9.50 10.24 -0.73
C ASN A 85 -9.46 8.82 -1.31
N VAL A 86 -8.47 7.99 -0.92
CA VAL A 86 -8.40 6.58 -1.32
C VAL A 86 -9.65 5.83 -0.89
N LYS A 87 -10.11 6.02 0.36
CA LYS A 87 -11.31 5.38 0.89
C LYS A 87 -12.57 5.79 0.11
N LYS A 88 -12.74 7.09 -0.17
CA LYS A 88 -13.87 7.60 -0.96
C LYS A 88 -13.82 7.11 -2.39
N LEU A 89 -12.65 7.10 -3.03
CA LEU A 89 -12.49 6.52 -4.36
C LEU A 89 -12.83 5.04 -4.36
N ARG A 90 -12.27 4.24 -3.46
CA ARG A 90 -12.56 2.81 -3.36
C ARG A 90 -14.07 2.57 -3.18
N HIS A 91 -14.72 3.31 -2.29
CA HIS A 91 -16.15 3.18 -2.08
C HIS A 91 -16.94 3.51 -3.34
N ASN A 92 -16.63 4.61 -4.02
CA ASN A 92 -17.36 5.00 -5.23
C ASN A 92 -17.03 4.14 -6.46
N TYR A 93 -15.79 3.65 -6.60
CA TYR A 93 -15.38 2.75 -7.68
C TYR A 93 -15.90 1.33 -7.50
N HIS A 94 -15.92 0.80 -6.27
CA HIS A 94 -16.24 -0.61 -6.01
C HIS A 94 -17.62 -0.85 -5.37
N ALA A 95 -18.21 0.11 -4.64
CA ALA A 95 -19.53 -0.07 -4.01
C ALA A 95 -20.70 0.34 -4.92
N HIS A 96 -20.44 1.13 -5.96
CA HIS A 96 -21.45 1.53 -6.94
C HIS A 96 -21.08 1.03 -8.34
N LEU A 97 -21.03 -0.30 -8.51
CA LEU A 97 -21.16 -0.96 -9.82
C LEU A 97 -22.61 -0.83 -10.35
N ASN A 98 -23.18 0.36 -10.30
CA ASN A 98 -24.29 0.70 -11.19
C ASN A 98 -23.65 1.13 -12.51
N ASP A 99 -24.07 0.55 -13.63
CA ASP A 99 -23.50 0.79 -14.97
C ASP A 99 -23.28 2.27 -15.35
N LYS A 100 -23.97 3.21 -14.68
CA LYS A 100 -23.78 4.66 -14.84
C LYS A 100 -22.44 5.19 -14.29
N ALA A 101 -21.88 4.60 -13.23
CA ALA A 101 -20.68 5.10 -12.55
C ALA A 101 -19.37 4.78 -13.27
N VAL A 102 -19.34 3.73 -14.11
CA VAL A 102 -18.17 3.35 -14.92
C VAL A 102 -17.78 4.46 -15.90
N HIS A 103 -18.75 5.28 -16.33
CA HIS A 103 -18.52 6.43 -17.18
C HIS A 103 -18.11 7.71 -16.41
N GLU A 104 -18.15 7.70 -15.09
CA GLU A 104 -17.84 8.87 -14.24
C GLU A 104 -16.48 8.79 -13.54
N VAL A 105 -15.65 7.80 -13.88
CA VAL A 105 -14.25 7.63 -13.43
C VAL A 105 -13.48 8.96 -13.47
N ALA A 106 -13.60 9.71 -14.57
CA ALA A 106 -12.96 11.01 -14.72
C ALA A 106 -13.49 12.08 -13.74
N LYS A 107 -14.79 12.08 -13.44
CA LYS A 107 -15.38 12.97 -12.44
C LYS A 107 -14.93 12.59 -11.03
N LEU A 108 -14.93 11.29 -10.71
CA LEU A 108 -14.49 10.78 -9.41
C LEU A 108 -13.03 11.11 -9.12
N SER A 109 -12.14 10.98 -10.12
CA SER A 109 -10.74 11.38 -9.99
C SER A 109 -10.56 12.88 -9.78
N ASN A 110 -11.45 13.73 -10.31
CA ASN A 110 -11.44 15.16 -10.04
C ASN A 110 -12.01 15.51 -8.65
N THR A 111 -13.02 14.78 -8.19
CA THR A 111 -13.65 15.00 -6.88
C THR A 111 -12.77 14.53 -5.72
N TYR A 112 -12.02 13.45 -5.92
CA TYR A 112 -11.11 12.88 -4.93
C TYR A 112 -9.72 12.73 -5.55
N PRO A 113 -8.96 13.83 -5.68
CA PRO A 113 -7.67 13.79 -6.33
C PRO A 113 -6.71 12.89 -5.56
N LEU A 114 -6.08 11.97 -6.29
CA LEU A 114 -4.89 11.25 -5.86
C LEU A 114 -3.72 11.75 -6.70
N ASP A 115 -2.94 12.64 -6.11
CA ASP A 115 -1.72 13.06 -6.76
C ASP A 115 -0.67 11.95 -6.68
N ARG A 116 0.06 11.74 -7.78
CA ARG A 116 1.08 10.69 -7.88
C ARG A 116 2.18 10.88 -6.84
N SER A 117 2.57 12.12 -6.55
CA SER A 117 3.58 12.40 -5.53
C SER A 117 3.10 11.99 -4.14
N SER A 118 1.82 12.20 -3.81
CA SER A 118 1.24 11.78 -2.54
C SER A 118 1.19 10.25 -2.42
N VAL A 119 0.88 9.54 -3.51
CA VAL A 119 0.92 8.08 -3.53
C VAL A 119 2.35 7.56 -3.36
N ILE A 120 3.33 8.18 -4.04
CA ILE A 120 4.76 7.83 -3.88
C ILE A 120 5.22 8.12 -2.44
N GLN A 121 4.81 9.23 -1.85
CA GLN A 121 5.13 9.57 -0.46
C GLN A 121 4.57 8.53 0.52
N LEU A 122 3.35 8.06 0.28
CA LEU A 122 2.74 7.00 1.07
C LEU A 122 3.50 5.68 0.91
N GLU A 123 3.81 5.27 -0.31
CA GLU A 123 4.60 4.06 -0.59
C GLU A 123 5.97 4.12 0.09
N SER A 124 6.68 5.25 -0.04
CA SER A 124 7.97 5.49 0.63
C SER A 124 7.82 5.42 2.14
N SER A 125 6.79 6.05 2.71
CA SER A 125 6.60 6.06 4.16
C SER A 125 6.36 4.65 4.72
N ILE A 126 5.56 3.84 4.03
CA ILE A 126 5.31 2.44 4.41
C ILE A 126 6.59 1.61 4.27
N HIS A 127 7.33 1.81 3.18
CA HIS A 127 8.59 1.15 2.91
C HIS A 127 9.62 1.42 4.00
N ASP A 128 9.79 2.68 4.38
CA ASP A 128 10.73 3.12 5.41
C ASP A 128 10.40 2.53 6.77
N ILE A 129 9.11 2.50 7.13
CA ILE A 129 8.63 1.85 8.37
C ILE A 129 9.02 0.38 8.36
N PHE A 130 8.69 -0.35 7.30
CA PHE A 130 8.94 -1.78 7.24
C PHE A 130 10.43 -2.13 7.20
N ASN A 131 11.22 -1.41 6.41
CA ASN A 131 12.65 -1.64 6.32
C ASN A 131 13.35 -1.34 7.64
N ARG A 132 12.93 -0.31 8.38
CA ARG A 132 13.46 -0.02 9.72
C ARG A 132 13.32 -1.23 10.63
N TYR A 133 12.11 -1.78 10.75
CA TYR A 133 11.88 -2.90 11.66
C TYR A 133 12.44 -4.23 11.14
N SER A 134 12.53 -4.42 9.82
CA SER A 134 13.26 -5.56 9.24
C SER A 134 14.74 -5.49 9.60
N GLN A 135 15.35 -4.31 9.45
CA GLN A 135 16.74 -4.07 9.82
C GLN A 135 16.98 -4.35 11.32
N TYR A 136 16.05 -3.93 12.19
CA TYR A 136 16.15 -4.16 13.63
C TYR A 136 15.90 -5.61 14.06
N PHE A 137 15.08 -6.34 13.31
CA PHE A 137 14.77 -7.74 13.57
C PHE A 137 15.86 -8.68 13.08
N ASP A 138 16.25 -8.58 11.80
CA ASP A 138 17.17 -9.54 11.18
C ASP A 138 18.22 -8.91 10.26
N GLY A 139 18.27 -7.57 10.17
CA GLY A 139 19.27 -6.82 9.39
C GLY A 139 19.04 -6.85 7.90
N GLN A 140 17.89 -7.35 7.45
CA GLN A 140 17.52 -7.28 6.05
C GLN A 140 16.95 -5.89 5.73
N SER A 141 17.30 -5.43 4.52
CA SER A 141 16.65 -4.30 3.87
C SER A 141 16.15 -4.75 2.52
N PHE A 142 14.96 -4.28 2.16
CA PHE A 142 14.32 -4.60 0.90
C PHE A 142 14.39 -3.39 -0.02
N ALA A 143 14.71 -3.59 -1.28
CA ALA A 143 14.62 -2.53 -2.27
C ALA A 143 13.15 -2.19 -2.55
N LEU A 144 12.88 -0.93 -2.89
CA LEU A 144 11.54 -0.43 -3.26
C LEU A 144 11.19 -0.88 -4.69
N ASN A 145 11.21 -2.19 -4.91
CA ASN A 145 10.68 -2.81 -6.12
C ASN A 145 9.22 -3.16 -5.79
N SER A 146 8.27 -2.65 -6.58
CA SER A 146 6.81 -2.75 -6.40
C SER A 146 6.34 -3.80 -5.39
N TRP A 147 5.79 -3.35 -4.27
CA TRP A 147 5.36 -4.21 -3.18
C TRP A 147 4.07 -4.93 -3.54
N SER A 148 4.11 -6.24 -3.51
CA SER A 148 2.92 -7.07 -3.58
C SER A 148 2.42 -7.39 -2.17
N VAL A 149 1.14 -7.76 -2.07
CA VAL A 149 0.59 -8.31 -0.83
C VAL A 149 1.36 -9.57 -0.39
N ASP A 150 1.97 -10.29 -1.35
CA ASP A 150 2.75 -11.49 -1.12
C ASP A 150 4.07 -11.20 -0.39
N ASP A 151 4.68 -10.02 -0.60
CA ASP A 151 5.90 -9.60 0.11
C ASP A 151 5.63 -9.40 1.60
N PHE A 152 4.48 -8.80 1.93
CA PHE A 152 4.04 -8.66 3.32
C PHE A 152 3.77 -10.03 3.97
N TYR A 153 3.10 -10.95 3.26
CA TYR A 153 2.87 -12.30 3.76
C TYR A 153 4.16 -13.09 3.95
N ARG A 154 5.12 -12.95 3.03
CA ARG A 154 6.42 -13.62 3.12
C ARG A 154 7.16 -13.22 4.38
N VAL A 155 7.22 -11.94 4.72
CA VAL A 155 7.90 -11.49 5.94
C VAL A 155 7.12 -11.87 7.19
N ASN A 156 5.79 -11.77 7.16
CA ASN A 156 4.96 -12.26 8.26
C ASN A 156 5.15 -13.78 8.50
N ASN A 157 5.30 -14.57 7.44
CA ASN A 157 5.57 -16.00 7.55
C ASN A 157 6.97 -16.27 8.11
N LEU A 158 8.00 -15.53 7.67
CA LEU A 158 9.35 -15.63 8.24
C LEU A 158 9.37 -15.31 9.75
N ILE A 159 8.59 -14.30 10.17
CA ILE A 159 8.40 -13.96 11.58
C ILE A 159 7.73 -15.14 12.31
N ASN A 160 6.63 -15.68 11.78
CA ASN A 160 5.90 -16.79 12.39
C ASN A 160 6.72 -18.08 12.46
N GLU A 161 7.54 -18.39 11.45
CA GLU A 161 8.43 -19.56 11.43
C GLU A 161 9.48 -19.48 12.54
N LYS A 162 10.09 -18.31 12.75
CA LYS A 162 11.07 -18.09 13.82
C LYS A 162 10.43 -18.13 15.22
N LEU A 163 9.19 -17.67 15.35
CA LEU A 163 8.42 -17.79 16.59
C LEU A 163 7.98 -19.24 16.87
N GLY A 164 7.76 -20.05 15.83
CA GLY A 164 7.43 -21.47 15.94
C GLY A 164 8.61 -22.37 16.31
N THR A 165 9.86 -21.94 16.06
CA THR A 165 11.09 -22.66 16.46
C THR A 165 11.48 -22.51 17.94
N VAL A 166 10.69 -21.80 18.75
CA VAL A 166 10.85 -21.77 20.21
C VAL A 166 9.74 -22.60 20.84
N ASN A 167 9.78 -23.92 20.67
CA ASN A 167 9.04 -24.87 21.50
C ASN A 167 9.81 -26.18 21.61
N HIS A 168 10.40 -26.34 22.80
CA HIS A 168 11.05 -27.51 23.43
C HIS A 168 12.37 -28.04 22.85
#